data_AF-A0A6P1GBV3-F1
#
_entry.id   AF-A0A6P1GBV3-F1
#
_cell.length_a   1.000
_cell.length_b   1.000
_cell.length_c   1.000
_cell.angle_alpha   90.00
_cell.angle_beta   90.00
_cell.angle_gamma   90.00
#
_symmetry.space_group_name_H-M   'P 1'
#
loop_
_entity.id
_entity.type
_entity.pdbx_description
1 polymer ?
#
loop_
_entity_poly.entity_id
_entity_poly.type
_entity_poly.pdbx_seq_one_letter_code
_entity_poly.pdbx_strand_id
1 'polypeptide(L)'
;MIEIAAILRRYWPAIGATLAIALLGMGATVQAFRLQSAVAELETERLGRASDRKDYQRAQAEATADALSAKMMKEAEDAVRADEADARYAVLSARYSAAVLRYQAAQRSGGRTDLPGASEAAQGVDGSGGGAIILAGNILIPQADALICAENTARLEAARASALSIEEK
;
A
#
# COMPACT_ATOMS: atom_id res chain seq x y z
N MET A 1 -100.24 -7.80 1.40
CA MET A 1 -98.96 -7.84 2.17
C MET A 1 -98.38 -9.24 2.34
N ILE A 2 -99.19 -10.31 2.46
CA ILE A 2 -98.70 -11.70 2.67
C ILE A 2 -97.96 -12.28 1.45
N GLU A 3 -98.38 -11.95 0.23
CA GLU A 3 -97.75 -12.49 -0.99
C GLU A 3 -96.34 -11.93 -1.28
N ILE A 4 -96.11 -10.65 -0.95
CA ILE A 4 -94.79 -10.02 -1.09
C ILE A 4 -93.78 -10.70 -0.15
N ALA A 5 -94.19 -11.04 1.06
CA ALA A 5 -93.34 -11.73 2.03
C ALA A 5 -92.98 -13.16 1.57
N ALA A 6 -93.91 -13.87 0.92
CA ALA A 6 -93.66 -15.23 0.40
C ALA A 6 -92.72 -15.23 -0.81
N ILE A 7 -92.89 -14.28 -1.73
CA ILE A 7 -92.00 -14.08 -2.89
C ILE A 7 -90.60 -13.68 -2.41
N LEU A 8 -90.50 -12.72 -1.50
CA LEU A 8 -89.23 -12.27 -0.95
C LEU A 8 -88.48 -13.43 -0.28
N ARG A 9 -89.17 -14.25 0.52
CA ARG A 9 -88.57 -15.42 1.21
C ARG A 9 -88.11 -16.52 0.25
N ARG A 10 -88.73 -16.63 -0.93
CA ARG A 10 -88.36 -17.61 -1.99
C ARG A 10 -87.13 -17.17 -2.78
N TYR A 11 -86.96 -15.88 -3.05
CA TYR A 11 -85.83 -15.35 -3.84
C TYR A 11 -84.65 -14.83 -3.00
N TRP A 12 -84.85 -14.60 -1.70
CA TRP A 12 -83.79 -14.20 -0.76
C TRP A 12 -82.49 -15.02 -0.83
N PRO A 13 -82.51 -16.38 -0.87
CA PRO A 13 -81.27 -17.15 -0.98
C PRO A 13 -80.54 -16.94 -2.31
N ALA A 14 -81.27 -16.73 -3.42
CA ALA A 14 -80.66 -16.45 -4.72
C ALA A 14 -80.03 -15.05 -4.75
N ILE A 15 -80.71 -14.05 -4.19
CA ILE A 15 -80.16 -12.69 -4.03
C ILE A 15 -78.89 -12.72 -3.18
N GLY A 16 -78.93 -13.43 -2.04
CA GLY A 16 -77.75 -13.61 -1.18
C GLY A 16 -76.58 -14.29 -1.89
N ALA A 17 -76.85 -15.34 -2.68
CA ALA A 17 -75.83 -16.04 -3.45
C ALA A 17 -75.19 -15.16 -4.54
N THR A 18 -75.99 -14.40 -5.29
CA THR A 18 -75.47 -13.48 -6.32
C THR A 18 -74.60 -12.38 -5.71
N LEU A 19 -75.01 -11.82 -4.55
CA LEU A 19 -74.25 -10.80 -3.85
C LEU A 19 -72.94 -11.35 -3.28
N ALA A 20 -72.95 -12.58 -2.76
CA ALA A 20 -71.75 -13.26 -2.30
C ALA A 20 -70.76 -13.53 -3.45
N ILE A 21 -71.23 -13.97 -4.61
CA ILE A 21 -70.40 -14.18 -5.80
C ILE A 21 -69.80 -12.84 -6.28
N ALA A 22 -70.60 -11.77 -6.31
CA ALA A 22 -70.12 -10.44 -6.67
C ALA A 22 -69.02 -9.93 -5.72
N LEU A 23 -69.19 -10.13 -4.41
CA LEU A 23 -68.20 -9.77 -3.40
C LEU A 23 -66.92 -10.60 -3.52
N LEU A 24 -67.04 -11.91 -3.79
CA LEU A 24 -65.87 -12.77 -4.05
C LEU A 24 -65.13 -12.35 -5.31
N GLY A 25 -65.85 -12.03 -6.38
CA GLY A 25 -65.26 -11.50 -7.62
C GLY A 25 -64.52 -10.19 -7.39
N MET A 26 -65.12 -9.25 -6.64
CA MET A 26 -64.49 -7.99 -6.29
C MET A 26 -63.28 -8.18 -5.36
N GLY A 27 -63.35 -9.12 -4.42
CA GLY A 27 -62.22 -9.47 -3.56
C GLY A 27 -61.05 -10.05 -4.38
N ALA A 28 -61.34 -10.93 -5.33
CA ALA A 28 -60.33 -11.53 -6.20
C ALA A 28 -59.65 -10.49 -7.11
N THR A 29 -60.39 -9.53 -7.66
CA THR A 29 -59.81 -8.48 -8.50
C THR A 29 -58.92 -7.53 -7.72
N VAL A 30 -59.32 -7.14 -6.50
CA VAL A 30 -58.48 -6.31 -5.61
C VAL A 30 -57.19 -7.03 -5.24
N GLN A 31 -57.26 -8.33 -4.93
CA GLN A 31 -56.07 -9.11 -4.60
C GLN A 31 -55.15 -9.30 -5.82
N ALA A 32 -55.71 -9.53 -7.01
CA ALA A 32 -54.94 -9.63 -8.25
C ALA A 32 -54.20 -8.31 -8.54
N PHE A 33 -54.86 -7.16 -8.35
CA PHE A 33 -54.24 -5.85 -8.54
C PHE A 33 -53.07 -5.62 -7.56
N ARG A 34 -53.26 -5.94 -6.28
CA ARG A 34 -52.20 -5.85 -5.26
C ARG A 34 -51.02 -6.76 -5.55
N LEU A 35 -51.28 -7.97 -6.04
CA LEU A 35 -50.21 -8.89 -6.43
C LEU A 35 -49.44 -8.34 -7.64
N GLN A 36 -50.15 -7.81 -8.63
CA GLN A 36 -49.55 -7.24 -9.83
C GLN A 36 -48.68 -6.01 -9.51
N SER A 37 -49.14 -5.13 -8.61
CA SER A 37 -48.34 -3.99 -8.16
C SER A 37 -47.08 -4.43 -7.41
N ALA A 38 -47.19 -5.42 -6.51
CA ALA A 38 -46.05 -5.95 -5.78
C ALA A 38 -45.01 -6.64 -6.70
N VAL A 39 -45.47 -7.35 -7.74
CA VAL A 39 -44.58 -7.96 -8.74
C VAL A 39 -43.85 -6.89 -9.54
N ALA A 40 -44.55 -5.83 -9.97
CA ALA A 40 -43.95 -4.73 -10.70
C ALA A 40 -42.88 -4.00 -9.87
N GLU A 41 -43.18 -3.69 -8.60
CA GLU A 41 -42.21 -3.09 -7.68
C GLU A 41 -40.96 -3.96 -7.52
N LEU A 42 -41.15 -5.27 -7.31
CA LEU A 42 -40.05 -6.22 -7.15
C LEU A 42 -39.20 -6.36 -8.43
N GLU A 43 -39.81 -6.28 -9.61
CA GLU A 43 -39.09 -6.28 -10.88
C GLU A 43 -38.28 -5.00 -11.08
N THR A 44 -38.86 -3.84 -10.78
CA THR A 44 -38.13 -2.56 -10.85
C THR A 44 -36.95 -2.51 -9.88
N GLU A 45 -37.12 -3.05 -8.67
CA GLU A 45 -36.04 -3.13 -7.70
C GLU A 45 -34.94 -4.09 -8.16
N ARG A 46 -35.29 -5.24 -8.74
CA ARG A 46 -34.31 -6.19 -9.30
C ARG A 46 -33.50 -5.58 -10.44
N LEU A 47 -34.15 -4.83 -11.33
CA LEU A 47 -33.50 -4.12 -12.42
C LEU A 47 -32.60 -3.01 -11.90
N GLY A 48 -33.06 -2.22 -10.92
CA GLY A 48 -32.26 -1.19 -10.24
C GLY A 48 -31.00 -1.79 -9.61
N ARG A 49 -31.14 -2.82 -8.76
CA ARG A 49 -29.98 -3.51 -8.15
C ARG A 49 -29.04 -4.13 -9.18
N ALA A 50 -29.53 -4.56 -10.35
CA ALA A 50 -28.69 -5.08 -11.42
C ALA A 50 -27.87 -3.97 -12.10
N SER A 51 -28.44 -2.77 -12.27
CA SER A 51 -27.72 -1.59 -12.74
C SER A 51 -26.65 -1.17 -11.73
N ASP A 52 -27.04 -1.02 -10.47
CA ASP A 52 -26.13 -0.59 -9.39
C ASP A 52 -24.91 -1.50 -9.27
N ARG A 53 -25.09 -2.82 -9.44
CA ARG A 53 -23.98 -3.78 -9.43
C ARG A 53 -23.00 -3.54 -10.58
N LYS A 54 -23.47 -3.19 -11.78
CA LYS A 54 -22.59 -2.91 -12.93
C LYS A 54 -21.82 -1.61 -12.70
N ASP A 55 -22.49 -0.58 -12.19
CA ASP A 55 -21.88 0.71 -11.89
C ASP A 55 -20.83 0.57 -10.78
N TYR A 56 -21.14 -0.21 -9.73
CA TYR A 56 -20.19 -0.54 -8.68
C TYR A 56 -18.97 -1.30 -9.21
N GLN A 57 -19.17 -2.33 -10.05
CA GLN A 57 -18.07 -3.08 -10.66
C GLN A 57 -17.17 -2.18 -11.52
N ARG A 58 -17.78 -1.26 -12.28
CA ARG A 58 -17.04 -0.29 -13.09
C ARG A 58 -16.24 0.68 -12.21
N ALA A 59 -16.87 1.26 -11.20
CA ALA A 59 -16.20 2.17 -10.27
C ALA A 59 -15.06 1.46 -9.52
N GLN A 60 -15.26 0.20 -9.14
CA GLN A 60 -14.21 -0.61 -8.53
C GLN A 60 -13.06 -0.86 -9.50
N ALA A 61 -13.34 -1.20 -10.76
CA ALA A 61 -12.31 -1.41 -11.78
C ALA A 61 -11.50 -0.12 -12.04
N GLU A 62 -12.18 1.02 -12.20
CA GLU A 62 -11.55 2.34 -12.37
C GLU A 62 -10.67 2.69 -11.16
N ALA A 63 -11.19 2.56 -9.95
CA ALA A 63 -10.41 2.80 -8.72
C ALA A 63 -9.19 1.88 -8.59
N THR A 64 -9.31 0.60 -8.96
CA THR A 64 -8.17 -0.33 -8.95
C THR A 64 -7.13 0.02 -10.01
N ALA A 65 -7.54 0.47 -11.19
CA ALA A 65 -6.64 0.91 -12.25
C ALA A 65 -5.88 2.18 -11.84
N ASP A 66 -6.58 3.15 -11.25
CA ASP A 66 -5.98 4.37 -10.73
C ASP A 66 -4.98 4.06 -9.60
N ALA A 67 -5.36 3.21 -8.64
CA ALA A 67 -4.46 2.80 -7.56
C ALA A 67 -3.20 2.07 -8.08
N LEU A 68 -3.36 1.21 -9.09
CA LEU A 68 -2.23 0.49 -9.70
C LEU A 68 -1.30 1.45 -10.45
N SER A 69 -1.87 2.40 -11.21
CA SER A 69 -1.09 3.41 -11.93
C SER A 69 -0.29 4.30 -10.97
N ALA A 70 -0.92 4.79 -9.89
CA ALA A 70 -0.28 5.59 -8.86
C ALA A 70 0.84 4.81 -8.14
N LYS A 71 0.60 3.52 -7.85
CA LYS A 71 1.62 2.64 -7.28
C LYS A 71 2.82 2.48 -8.22
N MET A 72 2.58 2.21 -9.50
CA MET A 72 3.67 2.06 -10.48
C MET A 72 4.49 3.34 -10.65
N MET A 73 3.83 4.51 -10.68
CA MET A 73 4.53 5.80 -10.72
C MET A 73 5.40 5.99 -9.49
N LYS A 74 4.85 5.70 -8.30
CA LYS A 74 5.60 5.82 -7.05
C LYS A 74 6.78 4.86 -6.97
N GLU A 75 6.60 3.61 -7.39
CA GLU A 75 7.69 2.62 -7.44
C GLU A 75 8.79 3.05 -8.42
N ALA A 76 8.44 3.64 -9.56
CA ALA A 76 9.42 4.19 -10.50
C ALA A 76 10.19 5.38 -9.90
N GLU A 77 9.51 6.30 -9.22
CA GLU A 77 10.17 7.40 -8.52
C GLU A 77 11.09 6.90 -7.40
N ASP A 78 10.66 5.90 -6.64
CA ASP A 78 11.44 5.32 -5.55
C ASP A 78 12.67 4.57 -6.10
N ALA A 79 12.56 3.92 -7.26
CA ALA A 79 13.70 3.29 -7.95
C ALA A 79 14.75 4.32 -8.40
N VAL A 80 14.31 5.43 -9.02
CA VAL A 80 15.23 6.52 -9.40
C VAL A 80 15.94 7.10 -8.17
N ARG A 81 15.20 7.29 -7.06
CA ARG A 81 15.80 7.78 -5.80
C ARG A 81 16.79 6.78 -5.20
N ALA A 82 16.53 5.49 -5.32
CA ALA A 82 17.46 4.45 -4.88
C ALA A 82 18.76 4.48 -5.72
N ASP A 83 18.65 4.54 -7.05
CA ASP A 83 19.81 4.63 -7.95
C ASP A 83 20.66 5.88 -7.67
N GLU A 84 20.02 7.03 -7.41
CA GLU A 84 20.73 8.25 -7.01
C GLU A 84 21.45 8.11 -5.66
N ALA A 85 20.82 7.45 -4.69
CA ALA A 85 21.43 7.21 -3.38
C ALA A 85 22.65 6.29 -3.49
N ASP A 86 22.57 5.23 -4.31
CA ASP A 86 23.66 4.30 -4.58
C ASP A 86 24.83 5.00 -5.30
N ALA A 87 24.54 5.85 -6.28
CA ALA A 87 25.55 6.65 -6.95
C ALA A 87 26.28 7.60 -5.97
N ARG A 88 25.55 8.26 -5.07
CA ARG A 88 26.13 9.12 -4.03
C ARG A 88 27.00 8.32 -3.06
N TYR A 89 26.54 7.15 -2.63
CA TYR A 89 27.31 6.25 -1.78
C TYR A 89 28.63 5.83 -2.45
N ALA A 90 28.61 5.41 -3.71
CA ALA A 90 29.81 5.05 -4.46
C ALA A 90 30.83 6.21 -4.51
N VAL A 91 30.38 7.44 -4.76
CA VAL A 91 31.25 8.62 -4.76
C VAL A 91 31.85 8.89 -3.38
N LEU A 92 31.05 8.84 -2.31
CA LEU A 92 31.54 9.05 -0.94
C LEU A 92 32.53 7.96 -0.50
N SER A 93 32.23 6.70 -0.82
CA SER A 93 33.10 5.55 -0.52
C SER A 93 34.46 5.70 -1.22
N ALA A 94 34.47 6.04 -2.51
CA ALA A 94 35.70 6.31 -3.25
C ALA A 94 36.48 7.52 -2.67
N ARG A 95 35.77 8.57 -2.26
CA ARG A 95 36.39 9.77 -1.67
C ARG A 95 37.07 9.47 -0.33
N TYR A 96 36.38 8.76 0.58
CA TYR A 96 36.92 8.47 1.91
C TYR A 96 38.04 7.44 1.86
N SER A 97 37.91 6.38 1.06
CA SER A 97 39.00 5.43 0.84
C SER A 97 40.25 6.11 0.25
N ALA A 98 40.08 6.98 -0.75
CA ALA A 98 41.19 7.76 -1.31
C ALA A 98 41.84 8.69 -0.27
N ALA A 99 41.06 9.27 0.64
CA ALA A 99 41.59 10.12 1.72
C ALA A 99 42.49 9.32 2.68
N VAL A 100 42.06 8.11 3.08
CA VAL A 100 42.87 7.19 3.91
C VAL A 100 44.20 6.86 3.23
N LEU A 101 44.16 6.52 1.94
CA LEU A 101 45.36 6.18 1.17
C LEU A 101 46.31 7.37 0.97
N ARG A 102 45.79 8.56 0.68
CA ARG A 102 46.60 9.78 0.55
C ARG A 102 47.27 10.15 1.87
N TYR A 103 46.55 10.04 2.98
CA TYR A 103 47.10 10.30 4.30
C TYR A 103 48.27 9.35 4.59
N GLN A 104 48.09 8.05 4.34
CA GLN A 104 49.16 7.06 4.49
C GLN A 104 50.39 7.38 3.62
N ALA A 105 50.18 7.73 2.35
CA ALA A 105 51.27 8.09 1.44
C ALA A 105 52.05 9.33 1.92
N ALA A 106 51.34 10.36 2.40
CA ALA A 106 51.96 11.56 2.95
C ALA A 106 52.83 11.23 4.17
N GLN A 107 52.38 10.33 5.06
CA GLN A 107 53.15 9.93 6.23
C GLN A 107 54.44 9.18 5.89
N ARG A 108 54.40 8.30 4.88
CA ARG A 108 55.60 7.61 4.39
C ARG A 108 56.65 8.59 3.83
N SER A 109 56.22 9.73 3.29
CA SER A 109 57.13 10.75 2.73
C SER A 109 57.75 11.70 3.77
N GLY A 110 57.09 11.88 4.93
CA GLY A 110 57.43 12.92 5.89
C GLY A 110 58.16 12.47 7.17
N GLY A 111 58.23 11.18 7.47
CA GLY A 111 58.72 10.72 8.78
C GLY A 111 59.43 9.38 8.74
N ARG A 112 60.77 9.43 8.70
CA ARG A 112 61.62 8.39 9.28
C ARG A 112 61.71 8.67 10.78
N THR A 113 60.63 8.43 11.51
CA THR A 113 60.64 8.38 12.97
C THR A 113 60.86 6.94 13.38
N ASP A 114 61.88 6.69 14.22
CA ASP A 114 62.20 5.39 14.85
C ASP A 114 61.04 4.92 15.74
N LEU A 115 59.93 4.52 15.13
CA LEU A 115 58.87 3.79 15.78
C LEU A 115 59.22 2.30 15.70
N PRO A 116 59.03 1.54 16.80
CA PRO A 116 59.31 0.11 16.81
C PRO A 116 58.56 -0.54 15.64
N GLY A 117 59.33 -1.25 14.80
CA GLY A 117 58.88 -1.75 13.51
C GLY A 117 57.61 -2.57 13.64
N ALA A 118 56.70 -2.34 12.68
CA ALA A 118 55.53 -3.14 12.33
C ALA A 118 55.27 -4.37 13.23
N SER A 119 54.84 -4.15 14.47
CA SER A 119 54.22 -5.20 15.26
C SER A 119 52.86 -5.42 14.62
N GLU A 120 52.60 -6.62 14.13
CA GLU A 120 51.27 -7.06 13.71
C GLU A 120 50.27 -6.60 14.78
N ALA A 121 49.29 -5.79 14.36
CA ALA A 121 48.24 -5.34 15.26
C ALA A 121 47.43 -6.56 15.70
N ALA A 122 47.27 -6.77 17.01
CA ALA A 122 46.53 -7.91 17.52
C ALA A 122 45.11 -7.94 16.93
N GLN A 123 44.70 -9.09 16.36
CA GLN A 123 43.34 -9.31 15.86
C GLN A 123 42.34 -9.19 17.00
N GLY A 124 41.52 -8.13 16.98
CA GLY A 124 40.35 -8.01 17.83
C GLY A 124 39.24 -8.97 17.39
N VAL A 125 38.40 -9.40 18.34
CA VAL A 125 37.31 -10.38 18.17
C VAL A 125 36.25 -9.94 17.13
N ASP A 126 36.20 -8.65 16.78
CA ASP A 126 35.25 -8.06 15.82
C ASP A 126 35.89 -7.61 14.46
N GLY A 127 37.14 -8.00 14.17
CA GLY A 127 37.94 -7.66 12.95
C GLY A 127 38.80 -6.37 13.07
N SER A 128 39.81 -6.02 12.24
CA SER A 128 40.71 -6.79 11.35
C SER A 128 42.17 -6.50 11.75
N GLY A 129 42.91 -7.51 12.24
CA GLY A 129 44.27 -7.33 12.78
C GLY A 129 45.41 -7.60 11.78
N GLY A 130 45.36 -7.04 10.58
CA GLY A 130 46.40 -7.27 9.59
C GLY A 130 46.49 -6.17 8.54
N GLY A 131 47.59 -5.42 8.54
CA GLY A 131 47.83 -4.40 7.53
C GLY A 131 48.85 -3.34 7.94
N ALA A 132 49.23 -2.48 7.00
CA ALA A 132 50.11 -1.36 7.27
C ALA A 132 49.49 -0.40 8.30
N ILE A 133 50.31 0.10 9.22
CA ILE A 133 49.86 0.99 10.30
C ILE A 133 49.85 2.43 9.80
N ILE A 134 48.78 3.16 10.12
CA ILE A 134 48.61 4.60 9.89
C ILE A 134 48.79 5.31 11.23
N LEU A 135 49.63 6.35 11.29
CA LEU A 135 49.85 7.13 12.51
C LEU A 135 48.93 8.36 12.52
N ALA A 136 47.75 8.28 13.14
CA ALA A 136 46.87 9.43 13.30
C ALA A 136 47.25 10.23 14.56
N GLY A 137 48.19 11.17 14.44
CA GLY A 137 48.72 11.91 15.59
C GLY A 137 49.57 11.00 16.48
N ASN A 138 49.12 10.72 17.71
CA ASN A 138 49.79 9.78 18.64
C ASN A 138 49.17 8.36 18.61
N ILE A 139 48.20 8.12 17.71
CA ILE A 139 47.43 6.87 17.67
C ILE A 139 47.89 6.04 16.47
N LEU A 140 48.13 4.75 16.69
CA LEU A 140 48.43 3.77 15.65
C LEU A 140 47.12 3.08 15.25
N ILE A 141 46.75 3.17 13.98
CA ILE A 141 45.50 2.61 13.46
C ILE A 141 45.83 1.65 12.30
N PRO A 142 45.37 0.39 12.31
CA PRO A 142 45.49 -0.49 11.16
C PRO A 142 44.79 0.11 9.93
N GLN A 143 45.44 0.06 8.76
CA GLN A 143 44.86 0.58 7.52
C GLN A 143 43.50 -0.07 7.19
N ALA A 144 43.37 -1.37 7.43
CA ALA A 144 42.13 -2.10 7.17
C ALA A 144 40.97 -1.55 8.02
N ASP A 145 41.22 -1.26 9.30
CA ASP A 145 40.23 -0.63 10.19
C ASP A 145 39.90 0.81 9.75
N ALA A 146 40.90 1.57 9.30
CA ALA A 146 40.68 2.91 8.76
C ALA A 146 39.80 2.91 7.49
N LEU A 147 39.96 1.90 6.63
CA LEU A 147 39.12 1.70 5.45
C LEU A 147 37.69 1.27 5.81
N ILE A 148 37.52 0.38 6.80
CA ILE A 148 36.21 -0.01 7.33
C ILE A 148 35.47 1.21 7.88
N CYS A 149 36.16 2.05 8.67
CA CYS A 149 35.60 3.30 9.17
C CYS A 149 35.19 4.23 8.04
N ALA A 150 36.05 4.41 7.02
CA ALA A 150 35.74 5.22 5.84
C ALA A 150 34.48 4.72 5.09
N GLU A 151 34.33 3.42 4.93
CA GLU A 151 33.16 2.82 4.29
C GLU A 151 31.89 3.02 5.14
N ASN A 152 31.97 2.78 6.45
CA ASN A 152 30.86 3.00 7.36
C ASN A 152 30.43 4.48 7.41
N THR A 153 31.38 5.41 7.38
CA THR A 153 31.08 6.85 7.26
C THR A 153 30.36 7.16 5.94
N ALA A 154 30.81 6.59 4.82
CA ALA A 154 30.12 6.77 3.53
C ALA A 154 28.67 6.27 3.58
N ARG A 155 28.43 5.10 4.19
CA ARG A 155 27.07 4.54 4.34
C ARG A 155 26.19 5.42 5.23
N LEU A 156 26.70 5.89 6.37
CA LEU A 156 25.96 6.73 7.29
C LEU A 156 25.60 8.09 6.67
N GLU A 157 26.52 8.70 5.92
CA GLU A 157 26.25 9.96 5.22
C GLU A 157 25.22 9.80 4.10
N ALA A 158 25.32 8.72 3.32
CA ALA A 158 24.33 8.40 2.29
C ALA A 158 22.94 8.15 2.92
N ALA A 159 22.88 7.38 4.00
CA ALA A 159 21.64 7.12 4.74
C ALA A 159 21.03 8.41 5.32
N ARG A 160 21.86 9.28 5.91
CA ARG A 160 21.40 10.59 6.41
C ARG A 160 20.87 11.48 5.30
N ALA A 161 21.56 11.56 4.16
CA ALA A 161 21.11 12.36 3.03
C ALA A 161 19.78 11.83 2.45
N SER A 162 19.62 10.50 2.39
CA SER A 162 18.36 9.86 2.00
C SER A 162 17.23 10.18 2.98
N ALA A 163 17.47 10.05 4.29
CA ALA A 163 16.48 10.38 5.32
C ALA A 163 16.01 11.85 5.25
N LEU A 164 16.92 12.80 5.09
CA LEU A 164 16.58 14.22 4.96
C LEU A 164 15.74 14.50 3.69
N SER A 165 16.00 13.79 2.59
CA SER A 165 15.21 13.94 1.36
C SER A 165 13.75 13.45 1.49
N ILE A 166 13.47 12.64 2.51
CA ILE A 166 12.11 12.17 2.83
C ILE A 166 11.37 13.18 3.70
N GLU A 167 12.06 13.88 4.61
CA GLU A 167 11.46 14.87 5.53
C GLU A 167 11.10 16.21 4.85
N GLU A 168 11.76 16.57 3.75
CA GLU A 168 11.50 17.81 3.01
C GLU A 168 10.30 17.73 2.04
N LYS A 169 9.60 16.59 1.96
CA LYS A 169 8.40 16.36 1.15
C LYS A 169 7.12 16.35 1.99
#